data_AF-A0A1H8XC65-F1
#
_entry.id   AF-A0A1H8XC65-F1
#
_cell.length_a   1.000
_cell.length_b   1.000
_cell.length_c   1.000
_cell.angle_alpha   90.00
_cell.angle_beta   90.00
_cell.angle_gamma   90.00
#
_symmetry.space_group_name_H-M   'P 1'
#
loop_
_entity.id
_entity.type
_entity.pdbx_description
1 polymer ?
#
loop_
_entity_poly.entity_id
_entity_poly.type
_entity_poly.pdbx_seq_one_letter_code
_entity_poly.pdbx_strand_id
1 'polypeptide(L)'
;MKKLIAIAGLVTAFSASVHAQDMDGMEMKKMPASVKGDQGSQAAPTARAEGTIKALDPQSGKITVAHGPVAELKWPSMTMASKLSLHS
;
A
#
# COMPACT_ATOMS: atom_id res chain seq x y z
N MET A 1 -21.69 1.45 29.22
CA MET A 1 -21.87 0.04 29.59
C MET A 1 -22.03 -0.79 28.32
N LYS A 2 -21.12 -1.76 28.15
CA LYS A 2 -20.98 -2.85 27.16
C LYS A 2 -22.12 -3.14 26.19
N LYS A 3 -21.79 -3.26 24.89
CA LYS A 3 -22.27 -4.36 24.02
C LYS A 3 -21.11 -4.84 23.13
N LEU A 4 -20.65 -6.06 23.40
CA LEU A 4 -19.70 -6.83 22.61
C LEU A 4 -20.52 -7.66 21.60
N ILE A 5 -20.11 -7.68 20.33
CA ILE A 5 -20.56 -8.70 19.38
C ILE A 5 -19.30 -9.40 18.88
N ALA A 6 -19.08 -10.60 19.43
CA ALA A 6 -18.08 -11.55 18.97
C ALA A 6 -18.62 -12.24 17.71
N ILE A 7 -17.89 -12.17 16.61
CA ILE A 7 -18.17 -12.97 15.42
C ILE A 7 -17.24 -14.17 15.48
N ALA A 8 -17.86 -15.33 15.69
CA ALA A 8 -17.22 -16.61 15.80
C ALA A 8 -16.75 -17.12 14.41
N GLY A 9 -15.49 -17.54 14.37
CA GLY A 9 -14.93 -18.67 13.63
C GLY A 9 -15.40 -18.99 12.21
N LEU A 10 -14.44 -18.92 11.27
CA LEU A 10 -14.29 -20.00 10.29
C LEU A 10 -12.79 -20.25 10.07
N VAL A 11 -12.29 -21.34 10.64
CA VAL A 11 -10.99 -21.93 10.30
C VAL A 11 -11.21 -22.75 9.04
N THR A 12 -10.60 -22.35 7.93
CA THR A 12 -10.48 -23.21 6.74
C THR A 12 -9.02 -23.62 6.59
N ALA A 13 -8.82 -24.93 6.57
CA ALA A 13 -7.54 -25.62 6.67
C ALA A 13 -6.66 -25.47 5.43
N PHE A 14 -5.35 -25.48 5.69
CA PHE A 14 -4.26 -25.67 4.72
C PHE A 14 -4.25 -27.12 4.21
N SER A 15 -4.20 -27.32 2.89
CA SER A 15 -3.70 -28.56 2.26
C SER A 15 -3.23 -28.28 0.84
N ALA A 16 -2.03 -28.80 0.54
CA ALA A 16 -1.25 -28.59 -0.66
C ALA A 16 -1.50 -29.65 -1.74
N SER A 17 -1.03 -29.32 -2.95
CA SER A 17 -0.65 -30.20 -4.09
C SER A 17 -1.72 -30.57 -5.13
N VAL A 18 -1.46 -30.17 -6.39
CA VAL A 18 -1.57 -30.98 -7.63
C VAL A 18 -1.17 -30.06 -8.81
N HIS A 19 0.04 -30.20 -9.36
CA HIS A 19 0.49 -31.08 -10.46
C HIS A 19 0.59 -30.31 -11.77
N ALA A 20 1.80 -29.86 -12.09
CA ALA A 20 2.16 -29.42 -13.43
C ALA A 20 2.50 -30.66 -14.26
N GLN A 21 1.65 -31.03 -15.23
CA GLN A 21 2.05 -31.88 -16.36
C GLN A 21 1.23 -31.48 -17.60
N ASP A 22 2.00 -31.09 -18.61
CA ASP A 22 1.80 -31.43 -20.02
C ASP A 22 0.58 -30.85 -20.77
N MET A 23 0.83 -29.76 -21.49
CA MET A 23 0.10 -29.47 -22.71
C MET A 23 1.12 -29.39 -23.85
N ASP A 24 1.56 -30.57 -24.29
CA ASP A 24 2.16 -30.81 -25.59
C ASP A 24 1.36 -30.13 -26.71
N GLY A 25 2.06 -29.33 -27.53
CA GLY A 25 1.61 -29.03 -28.90
C GLY A 25 0.62 -27.87 -29.09
N MET A 26 1.06 -26.63 -28.85
CA MET A 26 0.55 -25.48 -29.62
C MET A 26 1.72 -24.57 -30.04
N GLU A 27 2.20 -24.75 -31.28
CA GLU A 27 3.10 -23.81 -31.95
C GLU A 27 2.40 -22.45 -32.16
N MET A 28 2.54 -21.55 -31.19
CA MET A 28 2.18 -20.14 -31.37
C MET A 28 3.36 -19.40 -31.98
N LYS A 29 3.33 -19.38 -33.31
CA LYS A 29 4.17 -18.59 -34.21
C LYS A 29 4.23 -17.12 -33.76
N LYS A 30 5.43 -16.67 -33.38
CA LYS A 30 5.91 -15.28 -33.35
C LYS A 30 5.13 -14.27 -32.48
N MET A 31 5.68 -13.97 -31.30
CA MET A 31 5.55 -12.64 -30.71
C MET A 31 6.92 -12.19 -30.17
N PRO A 32 7.49 -11.07 -30.64
CA PRO A 32 8.78 -10.57 -30.17
C PRO A 32 8.66 -10.08 -28.72
N ALA A 33 9.70 -10.40 -27.94
CA ALA A 33 10.11 -9.77 -26.69
C ALA A 33 9.08 -8.79 -26.08
N SER A 34 8.25 -9.30 -25.17
CA SER A 34 7.62 -8.43 -24.19
C SER A 34 8.75 -7.82 -23.36
N VAL A 35 9.10 -6.60 -23.76
CA VAL A 35 9.69 -5.52 -22.98
C VAL A 35 9.87 -5.95 -21.52
N LYS A 36 11.13 -6.24 -21.17
CA LYS A 36 11.61 -6.02 -19.80
C LYS A 36 11.38 -4.54 -19.55
N GLY A 37 10.20 -4.22 -19.04
CA GLY A 37 9.85 -2.90 -18.59
C GLY A 37 10.83 -2.61 -17.47
N ASP A 38 11.82 -1.78 -17.79
CA ASP A 38 12.55 -1.03 -16.80
C ASP A 38 11.51 -0.17 -16.09
N GLN A 39 10.83 -0.75 -15.10
CA GLN A 39 10.11 0.01 -14.08
C GLN A 39 11.19 0.69 -13.25
N GLY A 40 11.86 1.67 -13.85
CA GLY A 40 12.54 2.71 -13.12
C GLY A 40 11.49 3.29 -12.19
N SER A 41 11.67 3.06 -10.88
CA SER A 41 10.78 3.56 -9.85
C SER A 41 10.81 5.09 -9.93
N GLN A 42 9.85 5.66 -10.64
CA GLN A 42 9.75 7.10 -10.79
C GLN A 42 9.40 7.64 -9.39
N ALA A 43 10.33 8.40 -8.80
CA ALA A 43 10.14 8.94 -7.47
C ALA A 43 8.85 9.77 -7.42
N ALA A 44 8.06 9.56 -6.37
CA ALA A 44 6.87 10.36 -6.14
C ALA A 44 7.24 11.85 -5.97
N PRO A 45 6.40 12.78 -6.44
CA PRO A 45 6.64 14.21 -6.25
C PRO A 45 6.68 14.56 -4.75
N THR A 46 7.66 15.34 -4.35
CA THR A 46 7.76 15.90 -3.00
C THR A 46 6.92 17.16 -2.90
N ALA A 47 6.14 17.28 -1.83
CA ALA A 47 5.39 18.50 -1.52
C ALA A 47 5.55 18.90 -0.05
N ARG A 48 5.27 20.17 0.25
CA ARG A 48 5.29 20.70 1.62
C ARG A 48 3.87 20.96 2.12
N ALA A 49 3.63 20.65 3.39
CA ALA A 49 2.36 20.89 4.05
C ALA A 49 2.59 21.41 5.47
N GLU A 50 1.76 22.36 5.91
CA GLU A 50 1.70 22.83 7.28
C GLU A 50 0.44 22.28 7.96
N GLY A 51 0.55 22.00 9.25
CA GLY A 51 -0.54 21.41 10.00
C GLY A 51 -0.26 21.26 11.49
N THR A 52 -1.25 20.75 12.22
CA THR A 52 -1.14 20.46 13.64
C THR A 52 -1.06 18.96 13.87
N ILE A 53 -0.08 18.52 14.66
CA ILE A 53 0.00 17.14 15.13
C ILE A 53 -1.19 16.85 16.04
N LYS A 54 -1.94 15.79 15.71
CA LYS A 54 -3.12 15.32 16.48
C LYS A 54 -2.80 14.08 17.32
N ALA A 55 -1.89 13.22 16.85
CA ALA A 55 -1.47 12.02 17.59
C ALA A 55 -0.05 11.60 17.21
N LEU A 56 0.62 10.89 18.12
CA LEU A 56 1.91 10.24 17.92
C LEU A 56 1.76 8.75 18.23
N ASP A 57 2.20 7.90 17.31
CA ASP A 57 2.33 6.45 17.50
C ASP A 57 3.81 6.08 17.40
N PRO A 58 4.51 5.97 18.54
CA PRO A 58 5.93 5.60 18.55
C PRO A 58 6.16 4.13 18.22
N GLN A 59 5.14 3.26 18.35
CA GLN A 59 5.29 1.83 18.05
C GLN A 59 5.36 1.61 16.53
N SER A 60 4.52 2.28 15.76
CA SER A 60 4.56 2.22 14.28
C SER A 60 5.45 3.30 13.64
N GLY A 61 5.94 4.25 14.44
CA GLY A 61 6.72 5.40 13.96
C GLY A 61 5.89 6.29 13.03
N LYS A 62 4.65 6.59 13.42
CA LYS A 62 3.72 7.43 12.66
C LYS A 62 3.26 8.62 13.48
N ILE A 63 2.94 9.71 12.79
CA ILE A 63 2.23 10.85 13.34
C ILE A 63 0.92 11.05 12.58
N THR A 64 -0.11 11.47 13.28
CA THR A 64 -1.35 11.94 12.64
C THR A 64 -1.32 13.45 12.61
N VAL A 65 -1.49 14.05 11.43
CA VAL A 65 -1.42 15.50 11.21
C VAL A 65 -2.70 15.95 10.54
N ALA A 66 -3.32 16.99 11.11
CA ALA A 66 -4.35 17.77 10.44
C ALA A 66 -3.67 18.91 9.67
N HIS A 67 -3.64 18.83 8.34
CA HIS A 67 -2.95 19.80 7.49
C HIS A 67 -3.94 20.69 6.72
N GLY A 68 -3.46 21.88 6.35
CA GLY A 68 -4.15 22.79 5.44
C GLY A 68 -4.16 22.28 3.98
N PRO A 69 -4.75 23.01 3.03
CA PRO A 69 -4.69 22.63 1.62
C PRO A 69 -3.24 22.58 1.11
N VAL A 70 -2.92 21.60 0.25
CA VAL A 70 -1.60 21.46 -0.38
C VAL A 70 -1.76 21.67 -1.87
N ALA A 71 -1.55 22.90 -2.34
CA ALA A 71 -1.83 23.31 -3.71
C ALA A 71 -1.00 22.52 -4.75
N GLU A 72 0.27 22.24 -4.45
CA GLU A 72 1.20 21.47 -5.30
C GLU A 72 0.64 20.10 -5.70
N LEU A 73 -0.09 19.45 -4.78
CA LEU A 73 -0.72 18.15 -4.98
C LEU A 73 -2.23 18.22 -5.20
N LYS A 74 -2.81 19.43 -5.19
CA LYS A 74 -4.27 19.67 -5.25
C LYS A 74 -5.04 18.94 -4.13
N TRP A 75 -4.43 18.81 -2.95
CA TRP A 75 -5.09 18.17 -1.81
C TRP A 75 -5.90 19.19 -1.01
N PRO A 76 -7.12 18.83 -0.55
CA PRO A 76 -7.88 19.65 0.39
C PRO A 76 -7.26 19.58 1.79
N SER A 77 -7.78 20.40 2.71
CA SER A 77 -7.52 20.22 4.14
C SER A 77 -8.03 18.86 4.60
N MET A 78 -7.19 18.10 5.30
CA MET A 78 -7.56 16.77 5.81
C MET A 78 -6.67 16.36 6.99
N THR A 79 -7.07 15.28 7.67
CA THR A 79 -6.28 14.65 8.72
C THR A 79 -5.78 13.29 8.22
N MET A 80 -4.47 13.08 8.26
CA MET A 80 -3.86 11.84 7.79
C MET A 80 -2.71 11.37 8.70
N ALA A 81 -2.41 10.07 8.62
CA ALA A 81 -1.25 9.48 9.26
C ALA A 81 -0.06 9.40 8.30
N SER A 82 1.07 9.95 8.70
CA SER A 82 2.33 9.95 7.95
C SER A 82 3.42 9.24 8.73
N LYS A 83 4.41 8.66 8.04
CA LYS A 83 5.59 8.10 8.70
C LYS A 83 6.45 9.25 9.26
N LEU A 84 6.88 9.11 10.50
CA LEU A 84 7.81 10.05 11.12
C LEU A 84 9.22 9.79 10.56
N SER A 85 9.88 10.86 10.12
CA SER A 85 11.28 10.86 9.71
C SER A 85 11.95 12.11 10.28
N LEU A 86 13.05 11.91 11.01
CA LEU A 86 13.89 13.01 11.47
C LEU A 86 14.87 13.39 10.36
N HIS A 87 15.01 14.68 10.12
CA HIS A 87 16.07 15.22 9.28
C HIS A 87 17.04 15.95 10.22
N SER A 88 18.28 15.46 10.27
CA SER A 88 19.37 16.00 11.10
C SER A 88 20.11 17.12 10.39
#